data_AF-A0A1L9B7M4-F1
#
_entry.id   AF-A0A1L9B7M4-F1
#
_cell.length_a   1.000
_cell.length_b   1.000
_cell.length_c   1.000
_cell.angle_alpha   90.00
_cell.angle_beta   90.00
_cell.angle_gamma   90.00
#
_symmetry.space_group_name_H-M   'P 1'
#
loop_
_entity.id
_entity.type
_entity.pdbx_description
1 polymer ?
#
loop_
_entity_poly.entity_id
_entity_poly.type
_entity_poly.pdbx_seq_one_letter_code
_entity_poly.pdbx_strand_id
1 'polypeptide(L)'
;MKPMRFREAKSIRLEKFGFEAEVQLVRVESPTSFGGERVFFVCPRMGCGALVNVLGCVMWYGWGCTRCTRWRGRNRRRIEVAPPLPWTAARDEESVSPTIGAPHA
;
A
#
# COMPACT_ATOMS: atom_id res chain seq x y z
N MET A 1 0.14 -23.02 -0.97
CA MET A 1 -0.34 -22.46 -2.26
C MET A 1 0.76 -22.69 -3.29
N LYS A 2 0.57 -23.61 -4.26
CA LYS A 2 1.59 -23.92 -5.28
C LYS A 2 1.76 -22.70 -6.23
N PRO A 3 2.98 -22.26 -6.58
CA PRO A 3 3.23 -21.07 -7.39
C PRO A 3 2.78 -21.17 -8.86
N MET A 4 2.28 -22.33 -9.31
CA MET A 4 1.84 -22.57 -10.68
C MET A 4 0.67 -21.68 -11.12
N ARG A 5 -0.32 -21.43 -10.25
CA ARG A 5 -1.54 -20.70 -10.62
C ARG A 5 -1.30 -19.25 -11.08
N PHE A 6 -0.19 -18.64 -10.66
CA PHE A 6 0.14 -17.26 -11.03
C PHE A 6 0.61 -17.14 -12.48
N ARG A 7 1.13 -18.23 -13.08
CA ARG A 7 1.57 -18.24 -14.48
C ARG A 7 0.43 -18.33 -15.49
N GLU A 8 -0.80 -18.60 -15.04
CA GLU A 8 -1.96 -18.70 -15.93
C GLU A 8 -2.92 -17.52 -15.79
N ALA A 9 -2.86 -16.80 -14.66
CA ALA A 9 -3.72 -15.66 -14.38
C ALA A 9 -3.63 -14.61 -15.51
N LYS A 10 -4.79 -14.18 -16.01
CA LYS A 10 -4.94 -13.12 -17.03
C LYS A 10 -5.36 -11.78 -16.41
N SER A 11 -5.94 -11.82 -15.22
CA SER A 11 -6.27 -10.65 -14.41
C SER A 11 -6.05 -10.94 -12.93
N ILE A 12 -5.97 -9.88 -12.14
CA ILE A 12 -6.01 -9.93 -10.68
C ILE A 12 -6.94 -8.84 -10.14
N ARG A 13 -7.56 -9.11 -9.00
CA ARG A 13 -8.34 -8.12 -8.25
C ARG A 13 -7.44 -7.44 -7.23
N LEU A 14 -7.42 -6.12 -7.22
CA LEU A 14 -6.70 -5.29 -6.26
C LEU A 14 -7.70 -4.58 -5.36
N GLU A 15 -7.44 -4.60 -4.06
CA GLU A 15 -8.28 -3.93 -3.07
C GLU A 15 -7.40 -3.22 -2.03
N LYS A 16 -7.64 -1.92 -1.82
CA LYS A 16 -6.99 -1.13 -0.76
C LYS A 16 -7.72 0.19 -0.50
N PHE A 17 -7.87 0.58 0.77
CA PHE A 17 -8.51 1.85 1.16
C PHE A 17 -9.92 2.05 0.58
N GLY A 18 -10.70 0.96 0.43
CA GLY A 18 -12.03 1.00 -0.20
C GLY A 18 -12.01 1.12 -1.73
N PHE A 19 -10.83 1.16 -2.36
CA PHE A 19 -10.70 1.15 -3.82
C PHE A 19 -10.44 -0.27 -4.32
N GLU A 20 -11.30 -0.70 -5.22
CA GLU A 20 -11.19 -1.97 -5.92
C GLU A 20 -10.91 -1.76 -7.41
N ALA A 21 -10.06 -2.60 -7.99
CA ALA A 21 -9.86 -2.66 -9.43
C ALA A 21 -9.55 -4.09 -9.90
N GLU A 22 -10.20 -4.54 -10.96
CA GLU A 22 -9.72 -5.67 -11.74
C GLU A 22 -8.66 -5.19 -12.74
N VAL A 23 -7.49 -5.81 -12.72
CA VAL A 23 -6.32 -5.40 -13.49
C VAL A 23 -5.89 -6.54 -14.39
N GLN A 24 -5.75 -6.26 -15.68
CA GLN A 24 -5.24 -7.23 -16.65
C GLN A 24 -3.73 -7.41 -16.53
N LEU A 25 -3.29 -8.64 -16.75
CA LEU A 25 -1.90 -9.04 -16.82
C LEU A 25 -1.53 -9.33 -18.28
N VAL A 26 -0.42 -8.75 -18.72
CA VAL A 26 0.14 -8.98 -20.07
C VAL A 26 1.50 -9.62 -19.93
N ARG A 27 1.73 -10.71 -20.65
CA ARG A 27 3.05 -11.35 -20.79
C ARG A 27 3.71 -10.80 -22.03
N VAL A 28 4.94 -10.33 -21.87
CA VAL A 28 5.76 -9.81 -22.96
C VAL A 28 7.06 -10.60 -22.96
N GLU A 29 7.44 -11.10 -24.14
CA GLU A 29 8.74 -11.77 -24.30
C GLU A 29 9.88 -10.82 -23.93
N SER A 30 10.80 -11.33 -23.15
CA SER A 30 11.92 -10.56 -22.62
C SER A 30 13.14 -11.46 -22.58
N PRO A 31 14.08 -11.30 -23.52
CA PRO A 31 15.27 -12.16 -23.62
C PRO A 31 16.19 -12.04 -22.40
N THR A 32 16.02 -10.99 -21.59
CA THR A 32 16.80 -10.75 -20.37
C THR A 32 16.13 -11.27 -19.10
N SER A 33 14.96 -11.92 -19.21
CA SER A 33 14.20 -12.42 -18.05
C SER A 33 14.33 -13.94 -17.93
N PHE A 34 14.52 -14.43 -16.70
CA PHE A 34 14.64 -15.87 -16.42
C PHE A 34 13.32 -16.56 -16.74
N GLY A 35 13.29 -17.37 -17.81
CA GLY A 35 12.07 -17.98 -18.36
C GLY A 35 11.48 -17.27 -19.59
N GLY A 36 12.17 -16.27 -20.18
CA GLY A 36 11.86 -15.71 -21.49
C GLY A 36 10.69 -14.74 -21.56
N GLU A 37 9.92 -14.59 -20.48
CA GLU A 37 8.76 -13.71 -20.42
C GLU A 37 8.77 -12.83 -19.17
N ARG A 38 8.16 -11.64 -19.30
CA ARG A 38 7.92 -10.71 -18.21
C ARG A 38 6.43 -10.35 -18.14
N VAL A 39 5.88 -10.33 -16.93
CA VAL A 39 4.48 -9.97 -16.68
C VAL A 39 4.38 -8.49 -16.32
N PHE A 40 3.44 -7.79 -16.96
CA PHE A 40 3.09 -6.40 -16.71
C PHE A 40 1.62 -6.27 -16.32
N PHE A 41 1.31 -5.25 -15.52
CA PHE A 41 -0.06 -4.80 -15.31
C PHE A 41 -0.46 -3.82 -16.40
N VAL A 42 -1.70 -3.91 -16.87
CA VAL A 42 -2.32 -2.83 -17.65
C VAL A 42 -2.88 -1.80 -16.68
N CYS A 43 -2.58 -0.51 -16.89
CA CYS A 43 -3.14 0.54 -16.05
C CYS A 43 -4.68 0.54 -16.12
N PRO A 44 -5.40 0.43 -14.98
CA PRO A 44 -6.86 0.36 -14.96
C PRO A 44 -7.57 1.71 -15.22
N ARG A 45 -6.81 2.80 -15.39
CA ARG A 45 -7.38 4.11 -15.69
C ARG A 45 -7.84 4.15 -17.15
N MET A 46 -9.11 4.51 -17.34
CA MET A 46 -9.72 4.69 -18.66
C MET A 46 -8.84 5.56 -19.56
N GLY A 47 -8.54 5.05 -20.76
CA GLY A 47 -7.72 5.74 -21.76
C GLY A 47 -6.21 5.71 -21.52
N CYS A 48 -5.70 5.11 -20.42
CA CYS A 48 -4.26 5.03 -20.19
C CYS A 48 -3.60 3.85 -20.91
N GLY A 49 -4.07 2.63 -20.67
CA GLY A 49 -3.55 1.40 -21.31
C GLY A 49 -2.07 1.08 -21.07
N ALA A 50 -1.35 1.87 -20.25
CA ALA A 50 0.08 1.71 -20.07
C ALA A 50 0.44 0.38 -19.39
N LEU A 51 1.44 -0.32 -19.93
CA LEU A 51 2.02 -1.51 -19.32
C LEU A 51 3.04 -1.09 -18.25
N VAL A 52 2.79 -1.50 -17.00
CA VAL A 52 3.62 -1.13 -15.86
C VAL A 52 3.91 -2.31 -14.96
N ASN A 53 5.08 -2.28 -14.30
CA ASN A 53 5.45 -3.31 -13.32
C ASN A 53 4.82 -3.05 -11.94
N VAL A 54 4.34 -1.82 -11.68
CA VAL A 54 3.83 -1.42 -10.37
C VAL A 54 2.64 -0.48 -10.55
N LEU A 55 1.57 -0.76 -9.82
CA LEU A 55 0.43 0.13 -9.64
C LEU A 55 0.47 0.75 -8.24
N GLY A 56 0.16 2.04 -8.16
CA GLY A 56 0.00 2.75 -6.90
C GLY A 56 -1.47 2.95 -6.60
N CYS A 57 -1.88 2.79 -5.33
CA CYS A 57 -3.18 3.23 -4.85
C CYS A 57 -3.00 4.59 -4.15
N VAL A 58 -3.64 5.63 -4.67
CA VAL A 58 -3.57 7.00 -4.12
C VAL A 58 -4.94 7.37 -3.58
N MET A 59 -4.97 7.91 -2.37
CA MET A 59 -6.20 8.40 -1.73
C MET A 59 -6.90 9.38 -2.68
N TRP A 60 -8.21 9.20 -2.88
CA TRP A 60 -9.08 9.95 -3.81
C TRP A 60 -8.94 9.64 -5.32
N TYR A 61 -7.85 9.00 -5.75
CA TYR A 61 -7.63 8.68 -7.17
C TYR A 61 -7.76 7.17 -7.49
N GLY A 62 -7.65 6.32 -6.48
CA GLY A 62 -7.67 4.87 -6.61
C GLY A 62 -6.38 4.30 -7.22
N TRP A 63 -6.52 3.17 -7.91
CA TRP A 63 -5.41 2.46 -8.54
C TRP A 63 -4.98 3.11 -9.86
N GLY A 64 -3.68 3.27 -10.07
CA GLY A 64 -3.16 3.78 -11.34
C GLY A 64 -1.64 3.69 -11.49
N CYS A 65 -1.17 3.92 -12.71
CA CYS A 65 0.26 3.98 -13.01
C CYS A 65 0.87 5.32 -12.58
N THR A 66 2.21 5.39 -12.58
CA THR A 66 2.97 6.62 -12.29
C THR A 66 2.59 7.81 -13.16
N ARG A 67 2.17 7.58 -14.42
CA ARG A 67 1.75 8.65 -15.32
C ARG A 67 0.40 9.25 -14.91
N CYS A 68 -0.58 8.41 -14.56
CA CYS A 68 -1.93 8.85 -14.21
C CYS A 68 -2.00 9.49 -12.83
N THR A 69 -1.36 8.87 -11.83
CA THR A 69 -1.51 9.30 -10.44
C THR A 69 -0.35 10.16 -9.97
N ARG A 70 0.66 10.38 -10.84
CA ARG A 70 1.87 11.18 -10.57
C ARG A 70 2.55 10.84 -9.23
N TRP A 71 2.32 9.63 -8.73
CA TRP A 71 2.94 9.18 -7.50
C TRP A 71 4.44 9.00 -7.75
N ARG A 72 5.26 9.66 -6.92
CA ARG A 72 6.71 9.59 -7.05
C ARG A 72 7.18 8.23 -6.56
N GLY A 73 7.54 7.35 -7.49
CA GLY A 73 8.02 6.01 -7.18
C GLY A 73 9.24 6.01 -6.26
N ARG A 74 9.27 5.04 -5.34
CA ARG A 74 10.36 4.65 -4.41
C ARG A 74 10.62 5.44 -3.12
N ASN A 75 10.05 6.63 -2.88
CA ASN A 75 10.12 7.22 -1.54
C ASN A 75 8.98 6.71 -0.65
N ARG A 76 9.16 5.48 -0.16
CA ARG A 76 8.49 4.99 1.04
C ARG A 76 8.99 5.84 2.22
N ARG A 77 8.12 6.62 2.87
CA ARG A 77 8.22 6.64 4.33
C ARG A 77 7.48 5.40 4.79
N ARG A 78 8.23 4.43 5.32
CA ARG A 78 7.65 3.35 6.12
C ARG A 78 6.92 4.05 7.27
N ILE A 79 5.62 3.83 7.42
CA ILE A 79 4.94 4.23 8.64
C ILE A 79 5.44 3.26 9.71
N GLU A 80 6.39 3.71 10.54
CA GLU A 80 6.99 2.88 11.60
C GLU A 80 6.12 2.86 12.86
N VAL A 81 5.26 3.87 13.03
CA VAL A 81 4.37 4.01 14.18
C VAL A 81 3.00 4.45 13.68
N ALA A 82 1.97 3.66 13.98
CA ALA A 82 0.58 4.09 13.77
C ALA A 82 0.31 5.30 14.68
N PRO A 83 -0.35 6.37 14.19
CA PRO A 83 -0.72 7.49 15.07
C PRO A 83 -1.55 6.96 16.24
N PRO A 84 -1.31 7.43 17.48
CA PRO A 84 -2.10 6.99 18.64
C PRO A 84 -3.56 7.29 18.35
N LEU A 85 -4.41 6.29 18.58
CA LEU A 85 -5.85 6.47 18.37
C LEU A 85 -6.36 7.48 19.42
N PRO A 86 -7.28 8.38 19.06
CA PRO A 86 -7.73 9.46 19.95
C PRO A 86 -8.39 8.96 21.24
N TRP A 87 -8.73 7.68 21.33
CA TRP A 87 -9.37 7.07 22.50
C TRP A 87 -8.40 6.39 23.48
N THR A 88 -7.10 6.26 23.17
CA THR A 88 -6.11 5.68 24.11
C THR A 88 -5.57 6.66 25.14
N ALA A 89 -5.92 7.96 25.06
CA ALA A 89 -5.49 8.96 26.04
C ALA A 89 -6.43 9.10 27.26
N ALA A 90 -7.54 8.34 27.32
CA ALA A 90 -8.62 8.57 28.29
C ALA A 90 -8.60 7.64 29.53
N ARG A 91 -7.51 6.91 29.77
CA ARG A 91 -7.38 6.09 30.98
C ARG A 91 -5.96 6.18 31.53
N ASP A 92 -5.68 7.30 32.20
CA ASP A 92 -4.87 7.35 33.43
C ASP A 92 -5.11 8.72 34.09
N GLU A 93 -6.39 9.03 34.34
CA GLU A 93 -6.80 10.13 35.19
C GLU A 93 -7.54 9.55 36.41
N GLU A 94 -6.88 8.68 37.18
CA GLU A 94 -7.34 8.37 38.54
C GLU A 94 -6.25 7.67 39.36
N SER A 95 -5.51 8.43 40.18
CA SER A 95 -5.38 8.14 41.61
C SER A 95 -4.47 9.17 42.30
N VAL A 96 -5.11 10.20 42.85
CA VAL A 96 -4.94 10.71 44.21
C VAL A 96 -3.49 10.79 44.74
N SER A 97 -2.96 12.02 44.80
CA SER A 97 -1.93 12.37 45.79
C SER A 97 -2.53 12.36 47.21
N PRO A 98 -1.73 12.01 48.23
CA PRO A 98 -1.59 12.99 49.29
C PRO A 98 -0.14 13.21 49.72
N THR A 99 0.22 14.49 49.66
CA THR A 99 1.07 15.25 50.57
C THR A 99 1.44 14.55 51.89
N ILE A 100 2.74 14.42 52.17
CA ILE A 100 3.28 14.48 53.54
C ILE A 100 4.53 15.38 53.51
N GLY A 101 4.57 16.30 54.47
CA GLY A 101 5.42 17.47 54.50
C GLY A 101 6.90 17.25 54.75
N ALA A 102 7.66 18.28 54.37
CA ALA A 102 8.99 18.68 54.85
C ALA A 102 9.00 18.84 56.40
N PRO A 103 10.13 19.14 57.11
CA PRO A 103 11.34 19.79 56.60
C PRO A 103 12.69 19.41 57.25
N HIS A 104 13.71 20.11 56.73
CA HIS A 104 15.02 20.44 57.29
C HIS A 104 15.18 20.44 58.82
N ALA A 105 16.32 19.95 59.27
CA ALA A 105 17.24 20.66 60.19
C ALA A 105 18.68 20.23 59.86
#